data_AF-A0A2V6CJL9-F1
#
_entry.id   AF-A0A2V6CJL9-F1
#
_cell.length_a   1.000
_cell.length_b   1.000
_cell.length_c   1.000
_cell.angle_alpha   90.00
_cell.angle_beta   90.00
_cell.angle_gamma   90.00
#
_symmetry.space_group_name_H-M   'P 1'
#
loop_
_entity.id
_entity.type
_entity.pdbx_description
1 polymer ?
#
loop_
_entity_poly.entity_id
_entity_poly.type
_entity_poly.pdbx_seq_one_letter_code
_entity_poly.pdbx_strand_id
1 'polypeptide(L)' 'MPRDSFVHLHLHTEYSLLDGAVRMRDLMNEAVKMKMPAVAITDHGNLFGAIDFYQCAKA' A
#
# COMPACT_ATOMS: atom_id res chain seq x y z
N MET A 1 -20.57 -2.64 -10.34
CA MET A 1 -19.16 -2.23 -10.11
C MET A 1 -18.78 -1.21 -11.16
N PRO A 2 -17.91 -0.22 -10.85
CA PRO A 2 -17.34 0.65 -11.87
C PRO A 2 -16.74 -0.21 -12.99
N ARG A 3 -16.94 0.16 -14.26
CA ARG A 3 -16.42 -0.64 -15.39
C ARG A 3 -14.89 -0.63 -15.44
N ASP A 4 -14.28 0.41 -14.90
CA ASP A 4 -12.82 0.55 -14.81
C ASP A 4 -12.42 0.59 -13.33
N SER A 5 -11.61 -0.38 -12.91
CA SER A 5 -10.97 -0.42 -11.59
C SER A 5 -9.49 -0.09 -11.73
N PHE A 6 -8.97 0.69 -10.78
CA PHE A 6 -7.55 1.03 -10.71
C PHE A 6 -6.95 0.50 -9.41
N VAL A 7 -5.74 -0.06 -9.50
CA VAL A 7 -4.97 -0.56 -8.38
C VAL A 7 -3.50 -0.19 -8.56
N HIS A 8 -2.85 0.26 -7.49
CA HIS A 8 -1.40 0.45 -7.50
C HIS A 8 -0.70 -0.88 -7.18
N LEU A 9 0.13 -1.34 -8.13
CA LEU A 9 0.91 -2.57 -8.00
C LEU A 9 2.40 -2.33 -7.76
N HIS A 10 2.84 -1.07 -7.76
CA HIS A 10 4.22 -0.68 -7.52
C HIS A 10 4.22 0.56 -6.63
N LEU A 11 4.60 0.38 -5.37
CA LEU A 11 4.52 1.40 -4.33
C LEU A 11 5.59 1.16 -3.28
N HIS A 12 6.23 2.24 -2.83
CA HIS A 12 7.29 2.21 -1.84
C HIS A 12 6.76 2.86 -0.56
N THR A 13 6.74 2.07 0.50
CA THR A 13 6.30 2.48 1.85
C THR A 13 7.45 3.11 2.62
N GLU A 14 7.19 3.57 3.85
CA GLU A 14 8.23 4.01 4.78
C GLU A 14 9.31 2.96 5.08
N TYR A 15 9.08 1.68 4.73
CA TYR A 15 10.07 0.61 4.82
C TYR A 15 11.02 0.53 3.61
N SER A 16 10.77 1.31 2.55
CA SER A 16 11.75 1.61 1.50
C SER A 16 12.73 2.68 2.01
N LEU A 17 13.77 2.24 2.72
CA LEU A 17 14.68 3.14 3.46
C LEU A 17 15.40 4.20 2.60
N LEU A 18 15.48 4.00 1.28
CA LEU A 18 16.18 4.89 0.37
C LEU A 18 15.33 6.07 -0.10
N ASP A 19 14.02 5.88 -0.30
CA ASP A 19 13.14 6.84 -0.99
C ASP A 19 11.66 6.77 -0.60
N GLY A 20 11.29 5.86 0.29
CA GLY A 20 9.91 5.61 0.69
C GLY A 20 9.43 6.57 1.78
N ALA A 21 8.30 7.24 1.53
CA ALA A 21 7.72 8.23 2.45
C ALA A 21 6.27 7.90 2.86
N VAL A 22 5.69 6.82 2.31
CA VAL A 22 4.27 6.50 2.49
C VAL A 22 4.08 5.68 3.76
N ARG A 23 3.37 6.24 4.75
CA ARG A 23 3.03 5.53 5.99
C ARG A 23 1.92 4.52 5.77
N MET A 24 1.99 3.38 6.47
CA MET A 24 1.08 2.26 6.24
C MET A 24 -0.40 2.61 6.43
N ARG A 25 -0.74 3.32 7.52
CA ARG A 25 -2.14 3.71 7.81
C ARG A 25 -2.70 4.73 6.82
N ASP A 26 -1.86 5.69 6.41
CA ASP A 26 -2.27 6.72 5.46
C ASP A 26 -2.54 6.11 4.08
N LEU A 27 -1.73 5.12 3.69
CA LEU A 27 -1.95 4.31 2.49
C LEU A 27 -3.31 3.62 2.49
N MET A 28 -3.68 2.93 3.59
CA MET A 28 -4.97 2.22 3.67
C MET A 28 -6.14 3.19 3.56
N ASN A 29 -6.06 4.33 4.28
CA ASN A 29 -7.10 5.36 4.26
C ASN A 29 -7.31 5.92 2.85
N GLU A 30 -6.22 6.24 2.14
CA GLU A 30 -6.32 6.77 0.78
C GLU A 30 -6.79 5.71 -0.22
N ALA A 31 -6.37 4.44 -0.09
CA ALA A 31 -6.86 3.35 -0.94
C ALA A 31 -8.39 3.16 -0.83
N VAL A 32 -8.94 3.21 0.40
CA VAL A 32 -10.38 3.14 0.65
C VAL A 32 -11.09 4.36 0.07
N LYS A 33 -10.58 5.57 0.32
CA LYS A 33 -11.14 6.83 -0.17
C LYS A 33 -11.19 6.88 -1.71
N MET A 34 -10.14 6.38 -2.37
CA MET A 34 -10.06 6.28 -3.83
C MET A 34 -10.81 5.07 -4.40
N LYS A 35 -11.45 4.24 -3.56
CA LYS A 35 -12.19 3.03 -3.94
C LYS A 35 -11.33 2.02 -4.72
N MET A 36 -10.05 1.93 -4.37
CA MET A 36 -9.16 0.92 -4.93
C MET A 36 -9.47 -0.43 -4.27
N PRO A 37 -9.83 -1.48 -5.03
CA PRO A 37 -10.18 -2.78 -4.45
C PRO A 37 -8.96 -3.55 -3.89
N ALA A 38 -7.75 -3.15 -4.27
CA ALA A 38 -6.50 -3.72 -3.78
C ALA A 38 -5.36 -2.70 -3.92
N VAL A 39 -4.27 -2.94 -3.18
CA VAL A 39 -3.01 -2.18 -3.28
C VAL A 39 -1.85 -3.15 -3.03
N ALA A 40 -0.71 -2.92 -3.65
CA ALA A 40 0.52 -3.67 -3.39
C ALA A 40 1.59 -2.76 -2.76
N ILE A 41 2.51 -3.38 -2.03
CA ILE A 41 3.76 -2.77 -1.57
C ILE A 41 4.93 -3.50 -2.21
N THR A 42 5.91 -2.77 -2.71
CA THR A 42 7.06 -3.26 -3.46
C THR A 42 8.32 -2.49 -3.05
N ASP A 43 8.66 -2.58 -1.77
CA ASP A 43 9.79 -1.87 -1.19
C ASP A 43 11.13 -2.34 -1.78
N HIS A 44 12.15 -1.48 -1.75
CA HIS A 44 13.47 -1.76 -2.31
C HIS A 44 14.17 -2.89 -1.59
N GLY A 45 14.25 -4.05 -2.25
CA GLY A 45 15.04 -5.20 -1.82
C GLY A 45 14.62 -5.81 -0.47
N ASN A 46 13.45 -5.47 0.05
CA ASN A 46 12.99 -5.90 1.36
C ASN A 46 11.47 -6.07 1.45
N LEU A 47 11.02 -6.67 2.55
CA LEU A 47 9.61 -6.88 2.89
C LEU A 47 9.37 -6.61 4.40
N PHE A 48 10.09 -5.65 4.99
CA PHE A 48 10.01 -5.41 6.44
C PHE A 48 8.59 -5.01 6.89
N GLY A 49 7.89 -4.24 6.05
CA GLY A 49 6.52 -3.82 6.29
C GLY A 49 5.45 -4.87 5.99
N ALA A 50 5.79 -6.08 5.53
CA ALA A 50 4.78 -7.03 5.02
C ALA A 50 3.74 -7.46 6.07
N ILE A 51 4.16 -7.68 7.32
CA ILE A 51 3.23 -8.05 8.40
C ILE A 51 2.36 -6.87 8.81
N ASP A 52 2.95 -5.68 8.94
CA ASP A 52 2.21 -4.47 9.29
C ASP A 52 1.21 -4.08 8.18
N PHE A 53 1.62 -4.20 6.92
CA PHE A 53 0.76 -4.04 5.75
C PHE A 53 -0.46 -4.96 5.82
N TYR A 54 -0.23 -6.25 6.05
CA TYR A 54 -1.32 -7.23 6.12
C TYR A 54 -2.26 -6.94 7.29
N GLN A 55 -1.71 -6.61 8.47
CA GLN A 55 -2.52 -6.27 9.65
C GLN A 55 -3.33 -5.00 9.44
N CYS A 56 -2.72 -3.94 8.88
CA CYS A 56 -3.40 -2.69 8.56
C CYS A 56 -4.46 -2.85 7.47
N ALA A 57 -4.22 -3.68 6.44
CA ALA A 57 -5.16 -3.91 5.34
C ALA A 57 -6.37 -4.77 5.74
N LYS A 58 -6.22 -5.62 6.76
CA LYS A 58 -7.27 -6.52 7.25
C LYS A 58 -8.23 -5.84 8.24
N ALA A 59 -7.77 -4.82 8.95
CA ALA A 59 -8.51 -4.10 9.99
C ALA A 59 -9.65 -3.26 9.40
#